data_AF-A0A3C1FVB8-F1
#
_entry.id   AF-A0A3C1FVB8-F1
#
_cell.length_a   1.000
_cell.length_b   1.000
_cell.length_c   1.000
_cell.angle_alpha   90.00
_cell.angle_beta   90.00
_cell.angle_gamma   90.00
#
_symmetry.space_group_name_H-M   'P 1'
#
loop_
_entity.id
_entity.type
_entity.pdbx_description
1 polymer ?
#
loop_
_entity_poly.entity_id
_entity_poly.type
_entity_poly.pdbx_seq_one_letter_code
_entity_poly.pdbx_strand_id
1 'polypeptide(L)'
;MQDMVGKALEYEEHRLMNIVRNHLQDSDKEALELLLEDPSGMYELTQLKHEPKDFSAGEIKREILRGERVLDLYLLAQRVLPDLKISNESIKYYASLVTYYSVFRLKRLDISIVRLYLLCFVHYRYQKIHDNLLNSLIYHVRQYVDESKAASKERVYSYHTEGNQNLNKAGEVLRLFTDDSIPENTPFGEVRLKLSVFWNVRSWILWQAILARTADLTKPLFNGSTSIN
;
A
#
# COMPACT_ATOMS: atom_id res chain seq x y z
N MET A 1 -37.33 29.31 -27.91
CA MET A 1 -36.46 28.13 -27.68
C MET A 1 -35.90 28.11 -26.26
N GLN A 2 -35.37 29.24 -25.75
CA GLN A 2 -34.94 29.36 -24.34
C GLN A 2 -36.04 29.00 -23.33
N ASP A 3 -37.28 29.48 -23.51
CA ASP A 3 -38.38 29.17 -22.58
C ASP A 3 -38.76 27.68 -22.55
N MET A 4 -38.59 26.98 -23.68
CA MET A 4 -38.90 25.55 -23.78
C MET A 4 -37.82 24.71 -23.08
N VAL A 5 -36.54 25.10 -23.24
CA VAL A 5 -35.42 24.46 -22.55
C VAL A 5 -35.49 24.71 -21.05
N GLY A 6 -35.82 25.94 -20.62
CA GLY A 6 -36.00 26.28 -19.21
C GLY A 6 -37.11 25.44 -18.56
N LYS A 7 -38.28 25.36 -19.18
CA LYS A 7 -39.40 24.52 -18.69
C LYS A 7 -39.06 23.04 -18.61
N ALA A 8 -38.32 22.51 -19.59
CA ALA A 8 -37.88 21.12 -19.58
C ALA A 8 -36.89 20.84 -18.44
N LEU A 9 -35.97 21.79 -18.16
CA LEU A 9 -35.02 21.67 -17.07
C LEU A 9 -35.70 21.73 -15.71
N GLU A 10 -36.61 22.69 -15.52
CA GLU A 10 -37.40 22.80 -14.29
C GLU A 10 -38.24 21.54 -14.06
N TYR A 11 -38.88 21.01 -15.10
CA TYR A 11 -39.62 19.75 -15.01
C TYR A 11 -38.72 18.60 -14.54
N GLU A 12 -37.51 18.52 -15.09
CA GLU A 12 -36.57 17.46 -14.74
C GLU A 12 -36.04 17.60 -13.31
N GLU A 13 -35.70 18.82 -12.86
CA GLU A 13 -35.34 19.06 -11.46
C GLU A 13 -36.46 18.63 -10.51
N HIS A 14 -37.70 19.03 -10.79
CA HIS A 14 -38.86 18.62 -9.97
C HIS A 14 -39.06 17.09 -9.99
N ARG A 15 -38.87 16.44 -11.14
CA ARG A 15 -38.95 14.98 -11.25
C ARG A 15 -37.92 14.31 -10.34
N LEU A 16 -36.67 14.76 -10.39
CA LEU A 16 -35.57 14.22 -9.58
C LEU A 16 -35.80 14.47 -8.08
N MET A 17 -36.17 15.68 -7.70
CA MET A 17 -36.49 16.04 -6.31
C MET A 17 -37.62 15.17 -5.75
N ASN A 18 -38.67 14.89 -6.53
CA ASN A 18 -39.76 14.02 -6.11
C ASN A 18 -39.31 12.58 -5.93
N ILE A 19 -38.47 12.04 -6.82
CA ILE A 19 -37.95 10.67 -6.68
C ILE A 19 -37.11 10.57 -5.40
N VAL A 20 -36.17 11.50 -5.19
CA VAL A 20 -35.34 11.52 -3.98
C VAL A 20 -36.22 11.61 -2.73
N ARG A 21 -37.19 12.53 -2.70
CA ARG A 21 -38.09 12.72 -1.55
C ARG A 21 -38.87 11.44 -1.22
N ASN A 22 -39.32 10.69 -2.22
CA ASN A 22 -40.11 9.47 -2.01
C ASN A 22 -39.28 8.28 -1.51
N HIS A 23 -37.97 8.27 -1.76
CA HIS A 23 -37.09 7.18 -1.30
C HIS A 23 -36.44 7.44 0.05
N LEU A 24 -36.28 8.71 0.45
CA LEU A 24 -35.65 9.08 1.71
C LEU A 24 -36.60 8.92 2.91
N GLN A 25 -36.17 8.12 3.89
CA GLN A 25 -36.76 8.11 5.22
C GLN A 25 -36.34 9.36 6.00
N ASP A 26 -36.97 9.62 7.15
CA ASP A 26 -36.63 10.80 7.96
C ASP A 26 -35.20 10.71 8.52
N SER A 27 -34.76 9.51 8.92
CA SER A 27 -33.37 9.27 9.33
C SER A 27 -32.35 9.55 8.22
N ASP A 28 -32.71 9.27 6.96
CA ASP A 28 -31.83 9.53 5.82
C ASP A 28 -31.69 11.03 5.57
N LYS A 29 -32.79 11.78 5.75
CA LYS A 29 -32.80 13.25 5.62
C LYS A 29 -31.93 13.87 6.71
N GLU A 30 -32.08 13.43 7.94
CA GLU A 30 -31.26 13.87 9.07
C GLU A 30 -29.77 13.57 8.83
N ALA A 31 -29.43 12.36 8.37
CA ALA A 31 -28.05 11.98 8.07
C ALA A 31 -27.42 12.86 6.97
N LEU A 32 -28.18 13.20 5.92
CA LEU A 32 -27.72 14.12 4.87
C LEU A 32 -27.56 15.56 5.40
N GLU A 33 -28.46 16.02 6.25
CA GLU A 33 -28.41 17.36 6.84
C GLU A 33 -27.26 17.51 7.83
N LEU A 34 -26.92 16.45 8.57
CA LEU A 34 -25.74 16.40 9.44
C LEU A 34 -24.43 16.66 8.69
N LEU A 35 -24.34 16.35 7.39
CA LEU A 35 -23.17 16.70 6.58
C LEU A 35 -22.96 18.22 6.47
N LEU A 36 -24.04 18.99 6.56
CA LEU A 36 -24.03 20.45 6.49
C LEU A 36 -23.92 21.11 7.87
N GLU A 37 -23.91 20.33 8.95
CA GLU A 37 -23.77 20.84 10.30
C GLU A 37 -22.30 20.96 10.73
N ASP A 38 -22.09 21.82 11.72
CA ASP A 38 -20.78 22.12 12.28
C ASP A 38 -20.73 21.83 13.79
N PRO A 39 -20.68 20.55 14.21
CA PRO A 39 -20.63 20.19 15.62
C PRO A 39 -19.25 20.42 16.26
N SER A 40 -18.19 20.78 15.52
CA SER A 40 -16.81 20.81 16.04
C SER A 40 -15.93 21.96 15.50
N GLY A 41 -16.50 22.96 14.84
CA GLY A 41 -15.80 24.10 14.23
C GLY A 41 -15.37 23.88 12.77
N MET A 42 -15.68 22.73 12.18
CA MET A 42 -15.56 22.45 10.76
C MET A 42 -16.68 21.52 10.28
N TYR A 43 -17.42 21.95 9.24
CA TYR A 43 -18.45 21.14 8.58
C TYR A 43 -17.94 19.76 8.16
N GLU A 44 -18.72 18.71 8.43
CA GLU A 44 -18.42 17.33 7.99
C GLU A 44 -18.23 17.26 6.47
N LEU A 45 -19.08 17.98 5.71
CA LEU A 45 -18.92 18.09 4.26
C LEU A 45 -17.55 18.64 3.84
N THR A 46 -17.00 19.60 4.59
CA THR A 46 -15.67 20.15 4.30
C THR A 46 -14.58 19.11 4.53
N GLN A 47 -14.69 18.31 5.59
CA GLN A 47 -13.75 17.22 5.85
C GLN A 47 -13.78 16.17 4.74
N LEU A 48 -14.98 15.85 4.24
CA LEU A 48 -15.18 14.89 3.15
C LEU A 48 -14.65 15.37 1.80
N LYS A 49 -14.56 16.68 1.56
CA LYS A 49 -13.96 17.21 0.33
C LYS A 49 -12.44 17.01 0.25
N HIS A 50 -11.75 16.85 1.37
CA HIS A 50 -10.30 16.79 1.40
C HIS A 50 -9.75 15.45 0.90
N GLU A 51 -8.82 15.48 -0.04
CA GLU A 51 -8.05 14.31 -0.45
C GLU A 51 -6.83 14.09 0.47
N PRO A 52 -6.37 12.83 0.63
CA PRO A 52 -5.15 12.55 1.36
C PRO A 52 -3.95 13.20 0.66
N LYS A 53 -3.10 13.90 1.41
CA LYS A 53 -1.93 14.61 0.86
C LYS A 53 -0.79 13.67 0.43
N ASP A 54 -0.72 12.49 1.03
CA ASP A 54 0.30 11.48 0.83
C ASP A 54 -0.22 10.09 1.22
N PHE A 55 0.60 9.06 1.02
CA PHE A 55 0.30 7.68 1.41
C PHE A 55 0.92 7.30 2.76
N SER A 56 1.08 8.27 3.68
CA SER A 56 1.47 7.96 5.05
C SER A 56 0.38 7.16 5.77
N ALA A 57 0.78 6.34 6.74
CA ALA A 57 -0.17 5.55 7.55
C ALA A 57 -1.25 6.42 8.22
N GLY A 58 -0.91 7.66 8.61
CA GLY A 58 -1.84 8.60 9.20
C GLY A 58 -2.92 9.09 8.23
N GLU A 59 -2.55 9.41 6.98
CA GLU A 59 -3.52 9.79 5.95
C GLU A 59 -4.39 8.60 5.54
N ILE A 60 -3.81 7.41 5.39
CA ILE A 60 -4.56 6.19 5.08
C ILE A 60 -5.61 5.92 6.17
N LYS A 61 -5.22 6.00 7.45
CA LYS A 61 -6.15 5.81 8.57
C LYS A 61 -7.27 6.85 8.55
N ARG A 62 -6.97 8.12 8.25
CA ARG A 62 -7.99 9.17 8.12
C ARG A 62 -8.95 8.88 6.96
N GLU A 63 -8.43 8.43 5.83
CA GLU A 63 -9.24 8.14 4.64
C GLU A 63 -10.16 6.93 4.86
N ILE A 64 -9.70 5.89 5.57
CA ILE A 64 -10.54 4.76 6.04
C ILE A 64 -11.67 5.26 6.94
N LEU A 65 -11.34 6.04 7.99
CA LEU A 65 -12.34 6.57 8.93
C LEU A 65 -13.36 7.51 8.24
N ARG A 66 -12.96 8.23 7.19
CA ARG A 66 -13.90 9.01 6.36
C ARG A 66 -14.83 8.08 5.60
N GLY A 67 -14.31 7.02 4.99
CA GLY A 67 -15.10 6.03 4.27
C GLY A 67 -16.13 5.34 5.15
N GLU A 68 -15.73 4.91 6.35
CA GLU A 68 -16.63 4.29 7.34
C GLU A 68 -17.77 5.24 7.73
N ARG A 69 -17.48 6.52 7.98
CA ARG A 69 -18.48 7.53 8.35
C ARG A 69 -19.56 7.77 7.29
N VAL A 70 -19.23 7.63 6.00
CA VAL A 70 -20.18 7.88 4.90
C VAL A 70 -20.75 6.61 4.29
N LEU A 71 -20.42 5.43 4.83
CA LEU A 71 -20.83 4.14 4.27
C LEU A 71 -22.36 4.03 4.15
N ASP A 72 -23.10 4.38 5.20
CA ASP A 72 -24.56 4.25 5.19
C ASP A 72 -25.20 5.18 4.15
N LEU A 73 -24.72 6.41 4.05
CA LEU A 73 -25.16 7.37 3.02
C LEU A 73 -24.76 6.91 1.60
N TYR A 74 -23.63 6.21 1.45
CA TYR A 74 -23.23 5.61 0.19
C TYR A 74 -24.16 4.47 -0.21
N LEU A 75 -24.50 3.57 0.71
CA LEU A 75 -25.44 2.47 0.47
C LEU A 75 -26.84 3.01 0.11
N LEU A 76 -27.27 4.09 0.77
CA LEU A 76 -28.47 4.83 0.41
C LEU A 76 -28.37 5.38 -1.03
N ALA A 77 -27.27 6.06 -1.37
CA ALA A 77 -27.08 6.60 -2.72
C ALA A 77 -27.07 5.49 -3.79
N GLN A 78 -26.44 4.34 -3.52
CA GLN A 78 -26.47 3.18 -4.44
C GLN A 78 -27.89 2.64 -4.68
N ARG A 79 -28.78 2.77 -3.68
CA ARG A 79 -30.19 2.39 -3.83
C ARG A 79 -30.98 3.43 -4.63
N VAL A 80 -30.80 4.72 -4.34
CA VAL A 80 -31.65 5.80 -4.87
C VAL A 80 -31.22 6.27 -6.26
N LEU A 81 -29.92 6.39 -6.52
CA LEU A 81 -29.42 6.97 -7.78
C LEU A 81 -29.87 6.22 -9.04
N PRO A 82 -29.96 4.87 -9.07
CA PRO A 82 -30.48 4.15 -10.24
C PRO A 82 -31.92 4.55 -10.62
N ASP A 83 -32.76 4.86 -9.64
CA ASP A 83 -34.16 5.23 -9.87
C ASP A 83 -34.34 6.63 -10.47
N LEU A 84 -33.30 7.47 -10.38
CA LEU A 84 -33.28 8.78 -11.02
C LEU A 84 -33.30 8.67 -12.54
N LYS A 85 -32.77 7.57 -13.11
CA LYS A 85 -32.66 7.35 -14.56
C LYS A 85 -31.93 8.48 -15.30
N ILE A 86 -30.90 9.04 -14.66
CA ILE A 86 -30.02 10.07 -15.23
C ILE A 86 -28.68 9.47 -15.61
N SER A 87 -27.93 10.16 -16.47
CA SER A 87 -26.60 9.72 -16.87
C SER A 87 -25.59 9.83 -15.71
N ASN A 88 -24.52 9.04 -15.77
CA ASN A 88 -23.40 9.17 -14.83
C ASN A 88 -22.76 10.56 -14.89
N GLU A 89 -22.77 11.23 -16.05
CA GLU A 89 -22.28 12.62 -16.15
C GLU A 89 -23.19 13.60 -15.43
N SER A 90 -24.50 13.39 -15.42
CA SER A 90 -25.44 14.17 -14.62
C SER A 90 -25.18 13.98 -13.12
N ILE A 91 -24.92 12.75 -12.68
CA ILE A 91 -24.55 12.45 -11.29
C ILE A 91 -23.26 13.19 -10.91
N LYS A 92 -22.22 13.11 -11.75
CA LYS A 92 -20.95 13.85 -11.54
C LYS A 92 -21.17 15.36 -11.51
N TYR A 93 -21.99 15.89 -12.42
CA TYR A 93 -22.33 17.30 -12.45
C TYR A 93 -22.96 17.74 -11.12
N TYR A 94 -23.98 17.05 -10.63
CA TYR A 94 -24.60 17.37 -9.35
C TYR A 94 -23.64 17.23 -8.15
N ALA A 95 -22.79 16.20 -8.15
CA ALA A 95 -21.73 16.05 -7.16
C ALA A 95 -20.74 17.24 -7.16
N SER A 96 -20.41 17.74 -8.36
CA SER A 96 -19.50 18.89 -8.52
C SER A 96 -20.06 20.18 -7.94
N LEU A 97 -21.39 20.36 -7.95
CA LEU A 97 -22.04 21.54 -7.34
C LEU A 97 -21.83 21.57 -5.82
N VAL A 98 -21.85 20.42 -5.16
CA VAL A 98 -21.52 20.33 -3.73
C VAL A 98 -20.07 20.74 -3.48
N THR A 99 -19.16 20.34 -4.36
CA THR A 99 -17.73 20.71 -4.26
C THR A 99 -17.55 22.21 -4.43
N TYR A 100 -18.21 22.78 -5.44
CA TYR A 100 -18.14 24.19 -5.81
C TYR A 100 -18.77 25.14 -4.79
N TYR A 101 -19.95 24.81 -4.26
CA TYR A 101 -20.65 25.68 -3.31
C TYR A 101 -20.07 25.59 -1.89
N SER A 102 -20.10 26.73 -1.19
CA SER A 102 -19.88 26.76 0.26
C SER A 102 -21.10 26.18 0.98
N VAL A 103 -20.90 25.68 2.20
CA VAL A 103 -22.01 25.16 3.02
C VAL A 103 -23.10 26.22 3.23
N PHE A 104 -22.69 27.48 3.45
CA PHE A 104 -23.62 28.61 3.53
C PHE A 104 -24.48 28.77 2.28
N ARG A 105 -23.91 28.60 1.09
CA ARG A 105 -24.66 28.65 -0.19
C ARG A 105 -25.63 27.48 -0.31
N LEU A 106 -25.19 26.27 0.06
CA LEU A 106 -26.04 25.07 0.04
C LEU A 106 -27.25 25.21 0.96
N LYS A 107 -27.06 25.71 2.20
CA LYS A 107 -28.15 25.94 3.16
C LYS A 107 -29.23 26.94 2.71
N ARG A 108 -28.98 27.71 1.64
CA ARG A 108 -29.93 28.69 1.08
C ARG A 108 -30.70 28.19 -0.14
N LEU A 109 -30.36 27.01 -0.67
CA LEU A 109 -31.08 26.36 -1.76
C LEU A 109 -32.27 25.57 -1.21
N ASP A 110 -33.15 25.11 -2.10
CA ASP A 110 -34.22 24.19 -1.72
C ASP A 110 -33.64 22.92 -1.10
N ILE A 111 -34.16 22.49 0.05
CA ILE A 111 -33.59 21.35 0.77
C ILE A 111 -33.68 20.04 -0.03
N SER A 112 -34.70 19.89 -0.87
CA SER A 112 -34.88 18.69 -1.70
C SER A 112 -33.82 18.62 -2.79
N ILE A 113 -33.46 19.76 -3.40
CA ILE A 113 -32.38 19.78 -4.39
C ILE A 113 -31.01 19.58 -3.74
N VAL A 114 -30.80 20.12 -2.54
CA VAL A 114 -29.57 19.90 -1.77
C VAL A 114 -29.40 18.42 -1.43
N ARG A 115 -30.45 17.72 -1.02
CA ARG A 115 -30.40 16.27 -0.76
C ARG A 115 -30.01 15.47 -2.01
N LEU A 116 -30.54 15.84 -3.19
CA LEU A 116 -30.10 15.25 -4.47
C LEU A 116 -28.60 15.48 -4.70
N TYR A 117 -28.12 16.70 -4.53
CA TYR A 117 -26.72 17.05 -4.74
C TYR A 117 -25.80 16.28 -3.78
N LEU A 118 -26.19 16.18 -2.50
CA LEU A 118 -25.44 15.46 -1.47
C LEU A 118 -25.40 13.95 -1.75
N LEU A 119 -26.49 13.32 -2.20
CA LEU A 119 -26.49 11.90 -2.59
C LEU A 119 -25.52 11.63 -3.75
N CYS A 120 -25.56 12.47 -4.79
CA CYS A 120 -24.62 12.40 -5.90
C CYS A 120 -23.17 12.59 -5.43
N PHE A 121 -22.93 13.55 -4.52
CA PHE A 121 -21.62 13.81 -3.93
C PHE A 121 -21.10 12.63 -3.13
N VAL A 122 -21.90 12.06 -2.22
CA VAL A 122 -21.49 10.92 -1.38
C VAL A 122 -21.16 9.71 -2.25
N HIS A 123 -21.98 9.43 -3.26
CA HIS A 123 -21.71 8.33 -4.20
C HIS A 123 -20.33 8.45 -4.85
N TYR A 124 -20.02 9.62 -5.41
CA TYR A 124 -18.74 9.87 -6.04
C TYR A 124 -17.59 9.91 -5.03
N ARG A 125 -17.81 10.53 -3.86
CA ARG A 125 -16.77 10.68 -2.86
C ARG A 125 -16.34 9.35 -2.25
N TYR A 126 -17.28 8.44 -2.03
CA TYR A 126 -16.98 7.11 -1.52
C TYR A 126 -16.13 6.30 -2.51
N GLN A 127 -16.43 6.39 -3.82
CA GLN A 127 -15.60 5.79 -4.88
C GLN A 127 -14.18 6.38 -4.84
N LYS A 128 -14.07 7.71 -4.75
CA LYS A 128 -12.77 8.39 -4.69
C LYS A 128 -11.94 7.99 -3.47
N ILE A 129 -12.57 7.82 -2.30
CA ILE A 129 -11.93 7.29 -1.09
C ILE A 129 -11.33 5.91 -1.37
N HIS A 130 -12.09 5.01 -2.00
CA HIS A 130 -11.62 3.66 -2.32
C HIS A 130 -10.49 3.67 -3.36
N ASP A 131 -10.59 4.51 -4.38
CA ASP A 131 -9.50 4.69 -5.36
C ASP A 131 -8.21 5.15 -4.68
N ASN A 132 -8.30 6.10 -3.74
CA ASN A 132 -7.14 6.58 -2.99
C ASN A 132 -6.50 5.46 -2.16
N LEU A 133 -7.32 4.64 -1.48
CA LEU A 133 -6.85 3.50 -0.68
C LEU A 133 -6.20 2.42 -1.55
N LEU A 134 -6.79 2.10 -2.72
CA LEU A 134 -6.22 1.16 -3.67
C LEU A 134 -4.89 1.65 -4.24
N ASN A 135 -4.82 2.93 -4.62
CA ASN A 135 -3.57 3.54 -5.09
C ASN A 135 -2.47 3.51 -4.02
N SER A 136 -2.85 3.76 -2.76
CA SER A 136 -1.93 3.67 -1.62
C SER A 136 -1.39 2.24 -1.43
N LEU A 137 -2.27 1.24 -1.51
CA LEU A 137 -1.87 -0.17 -1.43
C LEU A 137 -0.88 -0.53 -2.54
N ILE A 138 -1.19 -0.14 -3.80
CA ILE A 138 -0.31 -0.39 -4.95
C ILE A 138 1.06 0.25 -4.74
N TYR A 139 1.10 1.48 -4.23
CA TYR A 139 2.35 2.18 -3.93
C TYR A 139 3.20 1.42 -2.92
N HIS A 140 2.62 1.05 -1.76
CA HIS A 140 3.36 0.35 -0.71
C HIS A 140 3.85 -1.02 -1.15
N VAL A 141 3.01 -1.79 -1.85
CA VAL A 141 3.42 -3.11 -2.38
C VAL A 141 4.59 -2.98 -3.35
N ARG A 142 4.59 -1.97 -4.23
CA ARG A 142 5.72 -1.72 -5.14
C ARG A 142 6.99 -1.38 -4.37
N GLN A 143 6.89 -0.50 -3.38
CA GLN A 143 8.04 -0.13 -2.54
C GLN A 143 8.64 -1.36 -1.85
N TYR A 144 7.81 -2.20 -1.22
CA TYR A 144 8.28 -3.44 -0.58
C TYR A 144 8.96 -4.40 -1.56
N VAL A 145 8.42 -4.55 -2.76
CA VAL A 145 9.02 -5.39 -3.81
C VAL A 145 10.39 -4.85 -4.23
N ASP A 146 10.53 -3.54 -4.37
CA ASP A 146 11.80 -2.92 -4.78
C ASP A 146 12.86 -2.98 -3.67
N GLU A 147 12.47 -2.76 -2.41
CA GLU A 147 13.35 -2.96 -1.24
C GLU A 147 13.82 -4.41 -1.14
N SER A 148 12.93 -5.40 -1.37
CA SER A 148 13.28 -6.81 -1.38
C SER A 148 14.30 -7.17 -2.49
N LYS A 149 14.13 -6.61 -3.69
CA LYS A 149 15.08 -6.78 -4.80
C LYS A 149 16.43 -6.14 -4.47
N ALA A 150 16.43 -4.94 -3.87
CA ALA A 150 17.64 -4.25 -3.47
C ALA A 150 18.42 -5.06 -2.43
N ALA A 151 17.76 -5.51 -1.36
CA ALA A 151 18.37 -6.34 -0.32
C ALA A 151 18.90 -7.67 -0.87
N SER A 152 18.20 -8.27 -1.85
CA SER A 152 18.66 -9.50 -2.51
C SER A 152 19.93 -9.26 -3.33
N LYS A 153 20.00 -8.16 -4.09
CA LYS A 153 21.20 -7.77 -4.85
C LYS A 153 22.38 -7.48 -3.92
N GLU A 154 22.14 -6.77 -2.83
CA GLU A 154 23.16 -6.47 -1.83
C GLU A 154 23.74 -7.74 -1.20
N ARG A 155 22.89 -8.72 -0.84
CA ARG A 155 23.35 -10.02 -0.35
C ARG A 155 24.18 -10.79 -1.35
N VAL A 156 23.76 -10.83 -2.62
CA VAL A 156 24.55 -11.50 -3.68
C VAL A 156 25.92 -10.83 -3.81
N TYR A 157 25.96 -9.50 -3.82
CA TYR A 157 27.20 -8.74 -3.89
C TYR A 157 28.11 -8.99 -2.67
N SER A 158 27.54 -9.03 -1.45
CA SER A 158 28.31 -9.32 -0.24
C SER A 158 28.88 -10.74 -0.27
N TYR A 159 28.11 -11.74 -0.70
CA TYR A 159 28.59 -13.11 -0.88
C TYR A 159 29.73 -13.21 -1.89
N HIS A 160 29.64 -12.51 -3.03
CA HIS A 160 30.73 -12.48 -4.01
C HIS A 160 31.99 -11.83 -3.44
N THR A 161 31.84 -10.74 -2.69
CA THR A 161 32.96 -10.04 -2.06
C THR A 161 33.64 -10.91 -1.00
N GLU A 162 32.87 -11.54 -0.12
CA GLU A 162 33.37 -12.48 0.88
C GLU A 162 34.02 -13.70 0.24
N GLY A 163 33.40 -14.25 -0.81
CA GLY A 163 33.95 -15.35 -1.60
C GLY A 163 35.32 -15.01 -2.20
N ASN A 164 35.45 -13.83 -2.83
CA ASN A 164 36.72 -13.37 -3.39
C ASN A 164 37.78 -13.17 -2.31
N GLN A 165 37.42 -12.61 -1.15
CA GLN A 165 38.36 -12.50 -0.02
C GLN A 165 38.82 -13.88 0.45
N ASN A 166 37.89 -14.83 0.58
CA ASN A 166 38.21 -16.21 0.97
C ASN A 166 39.06 -16.94 -0.07
N LEU A 167 38.88 -16.66 -1.37
CA LEU A 167 39.75 -17.20 -2.43
C LEU A 167 41.18 -16.66 -2.35
N ASN A 168 41.37 -15.35 -2.14
CA ASN A 168 42.70 -14.77 -1.94
C ASN A 168 43.44 -15.44 -0.77
N LYS A 169 42.71 -15.58 0.33
CA LYS A 169 43.12 -16.26 1.54
C LYS A 169 43.48 -17.75 1.31
N ALA A 170 42.70 -18.47 0.51
CA ALA A 170 43.02 -19.85 0.13
C ALA A 170 44.29 -19.91 -0.75
N GLY A 171 44.51 -18.93 -1.62
CA GLY A 171 45.73 -18.79 -2.40
C GLY A 171 46.99 -18.61 -1.52
N GLU A 172 46.91 -17.81 -0.45
CA GLU A 172 47.99 -17.68 0.53
C GLU A 172 48.32 -19.01 1.22
N VAL A 173 47.30 -19.79 1.57
CA VAL A 173 47.48 -21.13 2.15
C VAL A 173 48.16 -22.05 1.14
N LEU A 174 47.68 -22.11 -0.10
CA LEU A 174 48.24 -22.95 -1.16
C LEU A 174 49.69 -22.62 -1.47
N ARG A 175 50.06 -21.33 -1.43
CA ARG A 175 51.44 -20.88 -1.67
C ARG A 175 52.44 -21.48 -0.67
N LEU A 176 52.02 -21.77 0.58
CA LEU A 176 52.87 -22.45 1.56
C LEU A 176 53.12 -23.92 1.23
N PHE A 177 52.22 -24.56 0.49
CA PHE A 177 52.40 -25.94 0.03
C PHE A 177 53.25 -26.04 -1.24
N THR A 178 53.40 -24.94 -1.97
CA THR A 178 54.23 -24.85 -3.18
C THR A 178 55.51 -24.05 -2.95
N ASP A 179 55.87 -23.78 -1.70
CA ASP A 179 57.07 -23.00 -1.34
C ASP A 179 58.26 -23.94 -1.17
N ASP A 180 59.12 -23.98 -2.18
CA ASP A 180 60.32 -24.82 -2.22
C ASP A 180 61.34 -24.51 -1.10
N SER A 181 61.17 -23.38 -0.38
CA SER A 181 61.98 -23.03 0.78
C SER A 181 61.55 -23.75 2.08
N ILE A 182 60.40 -24.43 2.08
CA ILE A 182 59.92 -25.25 3.20
C ILE A 182 60.33 -26.71 2.96
N PRO A 183 61.23 -27.28 3.78
CA PRO A 183 61.64 -28.67 3.63
C PRO A 183 60.45 -29.63 3.75
N GLU A 184 60.37 -30.66 2.90
CA GLU A 184 59.27 -31.63 2.85
C GLU A 184 58.95 -32.30 4.21
N ASN A 185 59.95 -32.43 5.09
CA ASN A 185 59.82 -33.05 6.41
C ASN A 185 59.46 -32.06 7.53
N THR A 186 59.09 -30.82 7.19
CA THR A 186 58.67 -29.83 8.18
C THR A 186 57.35 -30.28 8.83
N PRO A 187 57.27 -30.44 10.16
CA PRO A 187 56.03 -30.84 10.82
C PRO A 187 54.91 -29.83 10.56
N PHE A 188 53.71 -30.33 10.26
CA PHE A 188 52.54 -29.48 9.98
C PHE A 188 52.25 -28.46 11.09
N GLY A 189 52.61 -28.77 12.34
CA GLY A 189 52.51 -27.85 13.48
C GLY A 189 53.29 -26.55 13.28
N GLU A 190 54.47 -26.60 12.66
CA GLU A 190 55.30 -25.42 12.39
C GLU A 190 54.79 -24.62 11.18
N VAL A 191 54.27 -25.30 10.16
CA VAL A 191 53.59 -24.66 9.02
C VAL A 191 52.37 -23.87 9.49
N ARG A 192 51.61 -24.39 10.46
CA ARG A 192 50.44 -23.72 11.06
C ARG A 192 50.80 -22.47 11.86
N LEU A 193 51.96 -22.44 12.51
CA LEU A 193 52.45 -21.25 13.21
C LEU A 193 52.80 -20.14 12.23
N LYS A 194 53.41 -20.47 11.09
CA LYS A 194 53.66 -19.49 10.01
C LYS A 194 52.36 -18.90 9.46
N LEU A 195 51.30 -19.71 9.34
CA LEU A 195 49.95 -19.24 8.97
C LEU A 195 49.34 -18.26 9.98
N SER A 196 49.55 -18.48 11.28
CA SER A 196 48.94 -17.66 12.34
C SER A 196 49.40 -16.20 12.34
N VAL A 197 50.57 -15.90 11.76
CA VAL A 197 51.12 -14.54 11.64
C VAL A 197 50.36 -13.71 10.60
N PHE A 198 49.74 -14.35 9.60
CA PHE A 198 49.01 -13.65 8.52
C PHE A 198 47.53 -13.39 8.86
N TRP A 199 47.00 -13.95 9.96
CA TRP A 199 45.56 -13.96 10.22
C TRP A 199 45.20 -13.56 11.67
N ASN A 200 44.30 -12.58 11.83
CA ASN A 200 43.72 -12.20 13.13
C ASN A 200 42.91 -13.38 13.73
N VAL A 201 42.95 -13.54 15.05
CA VAL A 201 42.19 -14.51 15.89
C VAL A 201 40.74 -14.73 15.42
N ARG A 202 40.04 -13.66 15.03
CA ARG A 202 38.63 -13.73 14.57
C ARG A 202 38.48 -14.50 13.25
N SER A 203 39.50 -14.47 12.42
CA SER A 203 39.55 -15.21 11.16
C SER A 203 39.97 -16.67 11.33
N TRP A 204 40.62 -17.00 12.45
CA TRP A 204 40.97 -18.37 12.83
C TRP A 204 39.72 -19.18 13.24
N ILE A 205 38.79 -18.54 13.95
CA ILE A 205 37.49 -19.11 14.32
C ILE A 205 36.64 -19.39 13.08
N LEU A 206 36.62 -18.47 12.11
CA LEU A 206 35.94 -18.66 10.83
C LEU A 206 36.56 -19.81 10.01
N TRP A 207 37.88 -19.97 10.03
CA TRP A 207 38.56 -21.09 9.37
C TRP A 207 38.23 -22.45 10.01
N GLN A 208 38.16 -22.52 11.35
CA GLN A 208 37.70 -23.74 12.02
C GLN A 208 36.24 -24.06 11.69
N ALA A 209 35.37 -23.04 11.61
CA ALA A 209 33.98 -23.23 11.21
C ALA A 209 33.83 -23.69 9.75
N ILE A 210 34.65 -23.15 8.83
CA ILE A 210 34.67 -23.57 7.41
C ILE A 210 35.17 -25.01 7.28
N LEU A 211 36.28 -25.36 7.94
CA LEU A 211 36.79 -26.74 7.96
C LEU A 211 35.80 -27.74 8.58
N ALA A 212 35.10 -27.35 9.65
CA ALA A 212 34.05 -28.17 10.25
C ALA A 212 32.85 -28.35 9.30
N ARG A 213 32.50 -27.32 8.52
CA ARG A 213 31.38 -27.35 7.57
C ARG A 213 31.70 -28.13 6.30
N THR A 214 32.94 -28.11 5.81
CA THR A 214 33.39 -28.92 4.68
C THR A 214 33.57 -30.40 5.07
N ALA A 215 33.92 -30.69 6.33
CA ALA A 215 33.97 -32.04 6.87
C ALA A 215 32.58 -32.68 7.09
N ASP A 216 31.51 -31.88 7.22
CA ASP A 216 30.14 -32.40 7.35
C ASP A 216 29.49 -32.68 5.98
N LEU A 217 29.98 -32.04 4.90
CA LEU A 217 29.55 -32.27 3.52
C LEU A 217 30.11 -33.57 2.90
N THR A 218 31.02 -34.27 3.57
CA THR A 218 31.55 -35.58 3.14
C THR A 218 30.80 -36.77 3.74
N LYS A 219 29.74 -36.55 4.55
CA LYS A 219 28.80 -37.63 4.90
C LYS A 219 27.91 -37.97 3.71
N PRO A 220 27.88 -39.22 3.23
CA PRO A 220 26.99 -39.60 2.14
C PRO A 220 25.51 -39.46 2.56
N LEU A 221 24.73 -38.71 1.79
CA LEU A 221 23.28 -38.53 1.92
C LEU A 221 22.46 -39.73 1.39
N PHE A 222 22.92 -40.97 1.60
CA PHE A 222 22.15 -42.16 1.22
C PHE A 222 22.10 -43.17 2.36
N ASN A 223 21.02 -43.13 3.13
CA ASN A 223 20.43 -44.29 3.78
C ASN A 223 18.91 -44.22 3.60
N GLY A 224 18.49 -44.39 2.34
CA GLY A 224 17.12 -44.72 1.98
C GLY A 224 17.06 -46.18 1.55
N SER A 225 17.06 -47.11 2.51
CA SER A 225 16.71 -48.50 2.24
C SER A 225 15.19 -48.66 2.42
N THR A 226 14.44 -48.45 1.35
CA THR A 226 13.06 -48.91 1.20
C THR A 226 13.04 -50.04 0.18
N SER A 227 13.05 -51.28 0.66
CA SER A 227 12.60 -52.51 -0.02
C SER A 227 12.81 -53.64 1.02
N ILE A 228 11.94 -54.60 1.34
CA ILE A 228 10.77 -55.20 0.67
C ILE A 228 9.95 -55.96 1.76
N ASN A 229 8.66 -56.14 1.47
CA ASN A 229 7.69 -57.16 1.92
C ASN A 229 6.62 -56.69 2.90
#